data_AF-A0A8T0VB09-F1
#
_entry.id   AF-A0A8T0VB09-F1
#
_cell.length_a   1.000
_cell.length_b   1.000
_cell.length_c   1.000
_cell.angle_alpha   90.00
_cell.angle_beta   90.00
_cell.angle_gamma   90.00
#
_symmetry.space_group_name_H-M   'P 1'
#
loop_
_entity.id
_entity.type
_entity.pdbx_description
1 polymer ?
#
loop_
_entity_poly.entity_id
_entity_poly.type
_entity_poly.pdbx_seq_one_letter_code
_entity_poly.pdbx_strand_id
1 'polypeptide(L)'
;MCGAPAFSPIATRYASEPPPPPPPYEYDALHAFSMISAAPYPAAPPKQQQQLLTMAEAARGRQMKTQRLQFAPPPAKLQPLRPATAVPARIKLRCVSERPPEPDVMDAGSSAPSTPSDCSSMETTPSPRGPLPASAARQMPLPSPTAPPRVEVRRVWAHNFDAEARLIESLLPGFRYAAVDTEFPGTVYRPAGAAYTLTPERRYELLRRNVDALELIQLGLTLFDAGGGLPGLGGGARYVWEFNFREFDVRRHRHAPESIAMLRAKGVDFDLTRRHGVGAAEFGPRLRKWVRAGLGRAGVVTFSGGYDLAYLVKVMFGGGYRMPTSAGEFEGVAKAALLRRRLFDVKEMARLYPRDLRGGLESVAVKLNVGRAVGEAHQAGSDSLLTCHTFLKLRESYFDDDDKLARVAGFLTDVTAC
;
A
#
# COMPACT_ATOMS: atom_id res chain seq x y z
N MET A 1 -64.56 -39.79 -25.39
CA MET A 1 -64.12 -41.20 -25.41
C MET A 1 -62.76 -41.29 -26.10
N CYS A 2 -62.10 -42.45 -26.01
CA CYS A 2 -60.86 -42.94 -26.63
C CYS A 2 -60.25 -42.13 -27.81
N GLY A 3 -58.93 -42.02 -27.96
CA GLY A 3 -57.83 -42.53 -27.13
C GLY A 3 -56.49 -42.46 -27.88
N ALA A 4 -55.36 -42.28 -27.18
CA ALA A 4 -54.03 -42.18 -27.78
C ALA A 4 -53.26 -43.52 -27.69
N PRO A 5 -52.49 -43.92 -28.72
CA PRO A 5 -51.87 -45.26 -28.77
C PRO A 5 -50.54 -45.39 -28.01
N ALA A 6 -50.43 -46.55 -27.34
CA ALA A 6 -49.26 -47.25 -26.80
C ALA A 6 -47.83 -46.64 -26.97
N PHE A 7 -47.16 -46.45 -25.83
CA PHE A 7 -45.70 -46.58 -25.74
C PHE A 7 -45.27 -48.06 -25.80
N SER A 8 -44.02 -48.32 -26.18
CA SER A 8 -43.30 -49.57 -25.90
C SER A 8 -41.99 -49.26 -25.18
N PRO A 9 -41.53 -50.10 -24.23
CA PRO A 9 -40.46 -49.72 -23.31
C PRO A 9 -39.06 -49.99 -23.87
N ILE A 10 -38.16 -49.02 -23.76
CA ILE A 10 -36.71 -49.26 -23.83
C ILE A 10 -36.21 -49.51 -22.41
N ALA A 11 -35.48 -50.61 -22.22
CA ALA A 11 -35.08 -51.08 -20.90
C ALA A 11 -33.95 -50.22 -20.30
N THR A 12 -34.13 -49.82 -19.04
CA THR A 12 -33.06 -49.24 -18.22
C THR A 12 -31.93 -50.25 -17.98
N ARG A 13 -30.69 -49.86 -18.30
CA ARG A 13 -29.49 -50.37 -17.63
C ARG A 13 -28.69 -49.20 -17.08
N TYR A 14 -28.87 -48.93 -15.80
CA TYR A 14 -27.88 -48.17 -15.03
C TYR A 14 -26.62 -49.04 -14.91
N ALA A 15 -25.52 -48.58 -15.48
CA ALA A 15 -24.17 -48.98 -15.10
C ALA A 15 -23.46 -47.68 -14.71
N SER A 16 -23.32 -47.44 -13.41
CA SER A 16 -22.65 -46.27 -12.87
C SER A 16 -21.13 -46.48 -12.95
N GLU A 17 -20.50 -46.04 -14.02
CA GLU A 17 -19.05 -45.89 -14.04
C GLU A 17 -18.63 -44.86 -12.98
N PRO A 18 -17.59 -45.13 -12.17
CA PRO A 18 -17.05 -44.13 -11.27
C PRO A 18 -16.43 -42.98 -12.07
N PRO A 19 -16.48 -41.73 -11.58
CA PRO A 19 -15.80 -40.63 -12.26
C PRO A 19 -14.29 -40.93 -12.36
N PRO A 20 -13.63 -40.50 -13.46
CA PRO A 20 -12.19 -40.70 -13.59
C PRO A 20 -11.46 -40.03 -12.43
N PRO A 21 -10.34 -40.62 -11.95
CA PRO A 21 -9.56 -40.01 -10.89
C PRO A 21 -9.09 -38.61 -11.32
N PRO A 22 -9.03 -37.63 -10.40
CA PRO A 22 -8.49 -36.31 -10.73
C PRO A 22 -7.05 -36.47 -11.25
N PRO A 23 -6.62 -35.61 -12.19
CA PRO A 23 -5.24 -35.65 -12.67
C PRO A 23 -4.27 -35.51 -11.49
N PRO A 24 -3.11 -36.21 -11.51
CA PRO A 24 -2.15 -36.13 -10.42
C PRO A 24 -1.71 -34.68 -10.24
N TYR A 25 -1.75 -34.20 -8.99
CA TYR A 25 -1.45 -32.82 -8.64
C TYR A 25 -0.10 -32.37 -9.21
N GLU A 26 -0.13 -31.60 -10.29
CA GLU A 26 1.04 -30.86 -10.75
C GLU A 26 1.45 -29.87 -9.66
N TYR A 27 2.75 -29.83 -9.35
CA TYR A 27 3.29 -28.86 -8.41
C TYR A 27 3.20 -27.47 -9.04
N ASP A 28 2.22 -26.69 -8.58
CA ASP A 28 1.95 -25.33 -9.06
C ASP A 28 3.05 -24.36 -8.59
N ALA A 29 4.18 -24.41 -9.30
CA ALA A 29 5.43 -23.80 -8.92
C ALA A 29 5.86 -22.75 -9.96
N LEU A 30 5.43 -21.49 -9.80
CA LEU A 30 6.08 -20.29 -10.36
C LEU A 30 5.52 -18.99 -9.75
N HIS A 31 6.08 -18.54 -8.63
CA HIS A 31 5.77 -17.23 -8.04
C HIS A 31 7.01 -16.49 -7.51
N ALA A 32 6.90 -15.16 -7.44
CA ALA A 32 7.85 -14.22 -6.84
C ALA A 32 9.17 -13.95 -7.60
N PHE A 33 9.06 -13.21 -8.70
CA PHE A 33 9.48 -11.81 -8.67
C PHE A 33 8.54 -11.00 -9.57
N SER A 34 8.43 -9.67 -9.37
CA SER A 34 7.81 -8.83 -10.40
C SER A 34 8.73 -8.81 -11.63
N MET A 35 8.33 -9.54 -12.66
CA MET A 35 8.85 -9.47 -14.03
C MET A 35 10.32 -9.86 -14.26
N ILE A 36 10.84 -10.88 -13.55
CA ILE A 36 12.06 -11.63 -13.96
C ILE A 36 11.88 -13.13 -13.71
N SER A 37 11.99 -13.95 -14.77
CA SER A 37 12.06 -15.42 -14.70
C SER A 37 13.50 -15.91 -14.80
N ALA A 38 13.81 -17.04 -14.14
CA ALA A 38 15.09 -17.74 -14.25
C ALA A 38 14.88 -19.25 -14.14
N ALA A 39 15.07 -19.98 -15.24
CA ALA A 39 15.05 -21.45 -15.25
C ALA A 39 16.38 -22.04 -14.72
N PRO A 40 16.37 -23.20 -14.05
CA PRO A 40 17.58 -23.84 -13.55
C PRO A 40 18.38 -24.52 -14.67
N TYR A 41 19.65 -24.17 -14.80
CA TYR A 41 20.65 -24.98 -15.51
C TYR A 41 21.33 -25.95 -14.52
N PRO A 42 21.80 -27.13 -14.98
CA PRO A 42 22.42 -28.12 -14.10
C PRO A 42 23.72 -27.62 -13.47
N ALA A 43 24.02 -28.09 -12.27
CA ALA A 43 25.18 -27.67 -11.50
C ALA A 43 26.51 -28.06 -12.18
N ALA A 44 27.48 -27.14 -12.17
CA ALA A 44 28.83 -27.38 -12.67
C ALA A 44 29.54 -28.49 -11.86
N PRO A 45 30.35 -29.37 -12.50
CA PRO A 45 30.95 -30.52 -11.84
C PRO A 45 31.94 -30.11 -10.72
N PRO A 46 32.11 -30.93 -9.66
CA PRO A 46 32.73 -30.49 -8.39
C PRO A 46 34.10 -29.82 -8.49
N LYS A 47 34.93 -30.23 -9.47
CA LYS A 47 36.26 -29.65 -9.69
C LYS A 47 36.22 -28.15 -10.05
N GLN A 48 35.18 -27.66 -10.73
CA GLN A 48 35.03 -26.23 -11.03
C GLN A 48 34.57 -25.43 -9.79
N GLN A 49 33.69 -25.98 -8.95
CA GLN A 49 33.31 -25.32 -7.69
C GLN A 49 34.52 -25.15 -6.76
N GLN A 50 35.41 -26.15 -6.69
CA GLN A 50 36.59 -26.09 -5.82
C GLN A 50 37.67 -25.09 -6.31
N GLN A 51 37.78 -24.87 -7.63
CA GLN A 51 38.60 -23.79 -8.19
C GLN A 51 37.99 -22.39 -7.93
N LEU A 52 36.66 -22.25 -8.01
CA LEU A 52 35.99 -20.98 -7.71
C LEU A 52 36.11 -20.59 -6.23
N LEU A 53 35.98 -21.54 -5.31
CA LEU A 53 36.17 -21.32 -3.87
C LEU A 53 37.60 -20.86 -3.54
N THR A 54 38.62 -21.56 -4.03
CA THR A 54 40.03 -21.20 -3.78
C THR A 54 40.41 -19.84 -4.37
N MET A 55 39.83 -19.42 -5.50
CA MET A 55 40.01 -18.05 -6.00
C MET A 55 39.31 -16.99 -5.15
N ALA A 56 38.13 -17.27 -4.59
CA ALA A 56 37.44 -16.34 -3.69
C ALA A 56 38.19 -16.12 -2.36
N GLU A 57 38.80 -17.17 -1.80
CA GLU A 57 39.65 -17.09 -0.61
C GLU A 57 40.94 -16.30 -0.90
N ALA A 58 41.57 -16.55 -2.05
CA ALA A 58 42.76 -15.80 -2.51
C ALA A 58 42.47 -14.31 -2.82
N ALA A 59 41.21 -13.92 -3.00
CA ALA A 59 40.79 -12.52 -3.08
C ALA A 59 40.63 -11.89 -1.67
N ARG A 60 39.90 -12.56 -0.77
CA ARG A 60 39.73 -12.12 0.64
C ARG A 60 41.07 -11.89 1.35
N GLY A 61 42.03 -12.80 1.17
CA GLY A 61 43.36 -12.70 1.79
C GLY A 61 44.17 -11.46 1.36
N ARG A 62 43.94 -10.93 0.14
CA ARG A 62 44.57 -9.68 -0.31
C ARG A 62 43.91 -8.46 0.32
N GLN A 63 42.58 -8.44 0.34
CA GLN A 63 41.77 -7.29 0.77
C GLN A 63 42.02 -6.92 2.25
N MET A 64 42.12 -7.91 3.14
CA MET A 64 42.48 -7.66 4.55
C MET A 64 43.91 -7.10 4.71
N LYS A 65 44.86 -7.52 3.85
CA LYS A 65 46.25 -7.08 3.94
C LYS A 65 46.42 -5.61 3.54
N THR A 66 45.57 -5.10 2.64
CA THR A 66 45.53 -3.68 2.25
C THR A 66 44.94 -2.79 3.36
N GLN A 67 43.85 -3.21 4.02
CA GLN A 67 43.20 -2.42 5.07
C GLN A 67 44.11 -2.19 6.30
N ARG A 68 44.96 -3.17 6.64
CA ARG A 68 45.83 -3.12 7.84
C ARG A 68 46.97 -2.10 7.75
N LEU A 69 47.19 -1.46 6.59
CA LEU A 69 48.24 -0.46 6.38
C LEU A 69 47.75 1.00 6.45
N GLN A 70 46.46 1.24 6.62
CA GLN A 70 45.85 2.59 6.52
C GLN A 70 45.45 3.24 7.86
N PHE A 71 45.62 2.55 9.00
CA PHE A 71 45.24 3.07 10.32
C PHE A 71 46.39 3.02 11.32
N ALA A 72 47.14 4.13 11.42
CA ALA A 72 48.07 4.44 12.51
C ALA A 72 47.96 5.95 12.83
N PRO A 73 47.55 6.34 14.04
CA PRO A 73 47.36 7.75 14.41
C PRO A 73 48.67 8.44 14.86
N PRO A 74 48.82 9.76 14.65
CA PRO A 74 49.95 10.54 15.16
C PRO A 74 49.83 10.86 16.67
N PRO A 75 50.95 11.15 17.37
CA PRO A 75 50.94 11.45 18.80
C PRO A 75 50.41 12.86 19.13
N ALA A 76 49.72 12.99 20.26
CA ALA A 76 49.11 14.23 20.73
C ALA A 76 50.10 15.17 21.44
N LYS A 77 49.78 16.48 21.47
CA LYS A 77 50.43 17.49 22.31
C LYS A 77 49.38 18.16 23.22
N LEU A 78 49.74 18.38 24.48
CA LEU A 78 48.93 19.01 25.53
C LEU A 78 49.36 20.47 25.75
N GLN A 79 48.41 21.40 25.84
CA GLN A 79 48.54 22.73 26.49
C GLN A 79 47.16 23.20 27.04
N PRO A 80 47.11 24.19 27.98
CA PRO A 80 46.12 24.17 29.08
C PRO A 80 44.86 25.06 28.92
N LEU A 81 44.07 25.13 30.01
CA LEU A 81 42.66 25.57 30.07
C LEU A 81 42.42 27.06 30.43
N ARG A 82 41.29 27.60 29.89
CA ARG A 82 40.35 28.59 30.49
C ARG A 82 40.83 30.06 30.65
N PRO A 83 39.93 31.04 30.91
CA PRO A 83 38.49 30.95 31.24
C PRO A 83 37.51 31.63 30.25
N ALA A 84 36.23 31.69 30.64
CA ALA A 84 35.05 31.96 29.80
C ALA A 84 34.65 33.44 29.63
N THR A 85 33.78 33.73 28.65
CA THR A 85 32.79 34.83 28.73
C THR A 85 31.67 34.73 27.67
N ALA A 86 30.57 35.47 27.91
CA ALA A 86 29.53 35.93 26.97
C ALA A 86 28.55 34.92 26.33
N VAL A 87 27.25 35.26 26.41
CA VAL A 87 26.12 34.63 25.70
C VAL A 87 25.29 35.72 25.00
N PRO A 88 24.96 35.54 23.71
CA PRO A 88 23.76 36.14 23.12
C PRO A 88 22.97 35.12 22.25
N ALA A 89 21.68 35.27 21.97
CA ALA A 89 20.60 35.99 22.67
C ALA A 89 19.25 35.37 22.24
N ARG A 90 18.24 35.32 23.13
CA ARG A 90 16.90 34.80 22.78
C ARG A 90 16.08 35.86 22.04
N ILE A 91 15.61 35.53 20.82
CA ILE A 91 14.60 36.33 20.11
C ILE A 91 13.27 36.23 20.87
N LYS A 92 12.66 37.39 21.18
CA LYS A 92 11.34 37.49 21.81
C LYS A 92 10.26 37.64 20.74
N LEU A 93 9.34 36.68 20.64
CA LEU A 93 8.04 36.91 20.01
C LEU A 93 7.11 37.59 21.02
N ARG A 94 6.41 38.64 20.62
CA ARG A 94 5.38 39.28 21.44
C ARG A 94 4.13 38.42 21.44
N CYS A 95 3.61 38.14 22.64
CA CYS A 95 2.21 37.79 22.81
C CYS A 95 1.41 39.09 22.97
N VAL A 96 0.19 39.14 22.43
CA VAL A 96 -0.80 40.18 22.73
C VAL A 96 -2.10 39.44 23.04
N SER A 97 -2.73 39.84 24.14
CA SER A 97 -4.04 39.35 24.59
C SER A 97 -5.06 40.44 24.34
N GLU A 98 -6.30 40.09 23.97
CA GLU A 98 -7.52 40.56 24.65
C GLU A 98 -8.83 39.99 24.06
N ARG A 99 -9.88 40.03 24.89
CA ARG A 99 -11.32 39.80 24.67
C ARG A 99 -12.06 40.47 25.83
N PRO A 100 -13.39 40.69 25.78
CA PRO A 100 -14.31 40.81 24.63
C PRO A 100 -14.80 42.28 24.51
N PRO A 101 -15.94 42.60 23.85
CA PRO A 101 -17.23 42.53 24.58
C PRO A 101 -18.47 42.13 23.73
N GLU A 102 -19.58 41.95 24.44
CA GLU A 102 -21.00 42.02 24.03
C GLU A 102 -21.72 42.89 25.11
N PRO A 103 -22.99 43.38 24.98
CA PRO A 103 -24.14 42.79 24.27
C PRO A 103 -25.03 43.83 23.50
N ASP A 104 -26.36 43.60 23.46
CA ASP A 104 -27.50 44.53 23.17
C ASP A 104 -27.87 44.83 21.68
N VAL A 105 -29.15 45.01 21.27
CA VAL A 105 -30.49 44.63 21.82
C VAL A 105 -31.60 44.74 20.73
N MET A 106 -32.56 43.79 20.68
CA MET A 106 -33.92 43.82 20.02
C MET A 106 -34.01 44.25 18.50
N ASP A 107 -35.15 44.22 17.77
CA ASP A 107 -36.57 43.91 18.08
C ASP A 107 -37.35 43.31 16.86
N ALA A 108 -38.55 42.77 17.13
CA ALA A 108 -39.75 42.60 16.28
C ALA A 108 -39.70 41.79 14.95
N GLY A 109 -40.72 40.99 14.60
CA GLY A 109 -41.94 40.64 15.36
C GLY A 109 -43.07 40.07 14.46
N SER A 110 -44.25 39.81 15.05
CA SER A 110 -45.56 39.51 14.40
C SER A 110 -45.70 38.16 13.65
N SER A 111 -46.82 37.40 13.73
CA SER A 111 -48.07 37.54 14.49
C SER A 111 -48.79 36.18 14.70
N ALA A 112 -49.66 36.10 15.71
CA ALA A 112 -50.74 35.10 15.87
C ALA A 112 -52.07 35.67 15.27
N PRO A 113 -53.31 35.14 15.46
CA PRO A 113 -53.89 34.25 16.50
C PRO A 113 -54.15 32.82 15.94
N SER A 114 -55.02 31.89 16.42
CA SER A 114 -56.21 31.95 17.29
C SER A 114 -56.50 30.64 18.05
N THR A 115 -57.61 30.63 18.80
CA THR A 115 -58.16 29.55 19.67
C THR A 115 -59.65 29.29 19.26
N PRO A 116 -60.53 28.52 19.96
CA PRO A 116 -60.41 27.80 21.25
C PRO A 116 -61.08 26.38 21.33
N SER A 117 -61.23 25.90 22.58
CA SER A 117 -62.21 24.90 23.09
C SER A 117 -61.94 23.39 22.89
N ASP A 118 -62.25 22.49 23.84
CA ASP A 118 -62.80 22.64 25.21
C ASP A 118 -62.46 21.47 26.19
N CYS A 119 -62.80 21.67 27.47
CA CYS A 119 -62.87 20.77 28.64
C CYS A 119 -63.49 19.36 28.41
N SER A 120 -63.33 18.32 29.26
CA SER A 120 -62.51 17.98 30.46
C SER A 120 -62.63 16.43 30.72
N SER A 121 -62.62 15.71 31.88
CA SER A 121 -62.76 15.99 33.33
C SER A 121 -62.37 14.80 34.24
N MET A 122 -62.10 15.10 35.53
CA MET A 122 -62.27 14.28 36.76
C MET A 122 -61.30 13.11 37.12
N GLU A 123 -61.25 12.86 38.44
CA GLU A 123 -60.32 12.00 39.19
C GLU A 123 -60.90 10.62 39.57
N THR A 124 -60.04 9.70 40.03
CA THR A 124 -60.24 9.01 41.34
C THR A 124 -58.98 8.26 41.80
N THR A 125 -58.82 8.10 43.12
CA THR A 125 -57.88 7.14 43.75
C THR A 125 -58.61 6.39 44.88
N PRO A 126 -58.22 5.15 45.22
CA PRO A 126 -57.39 4.96 46.42
C PRO A 126 -56.38 3.78 46.35
N SER A 127 -55.55 3.68 47.40
CA SER A 127 -54.52 2.64 47.64
C SER A 127 -55.00 1.63 48.73
N PRO A 128 -54.20 0.67 49.28
CA PRO A 128 -52.85 0.17 48.94
C PRO A 128 -52.65 -1.39 49.00
N ARG A 129 -51.37 -1.82 48.83
CA ARG A 129 -50.72 -3.11 49.19
C ARG A 129 -50.70 -4.28 48.18
N GLY A 130 -49.47 -4.66 47.80
CA GLY A 130 -49.06 -5.95 47.21
C GLY A 130 -47.55 -5.91 46.88
N PRO A 131 -46.73 -6.92 47.23
CA PRO A 131 -45.28 -6.90 46.99
C PRO A 131 -44.88 -7.32 45.56
N LEU A 132 -43.63 -7.02 45.21
CA LEU A 132 -42.97 -7.17 43.91
C LEU A 132 -42.97 -8.61 43.33
N PRO A 133 -42.78 -8.72 42.00
CA PRO A 133 -41.54 -9.34 41.50
C PRO A 133 -40.60 -8.34 40.82
N ALA A 134 -39.37 -8.80 40.56
CA ALA A 134 -38.23 -7.95 40.21
C ALA A 134 -38.31 -7.29 38.82
N SER A 135 -37.57 -6.19 38.66
CA SER A 135 -37.40 -5.46 37.39
C SER A 135 -36.91 -6.39 36.27
N ALA A 136 -37.75 -6.58 35.26
CA ALA A 136 -37.35 -7.16 33.99
C ALA A 136 -36.45 -6.14 33.26
N ALA A 137 -35.15 -6.20 33.53
CA ALA A 137 -34.17 -5.37 32.84
C ALA A 137 -34.32 -5.55 31.33
N ARG A 138 -34.66 -4.47 30.62
CA ARG A 138 -34.70 -4.45 29.15
C ARG A 138 -33.34 -4.89 28.63
N GLN A 139 -33.25 -6.12 28.14
CA GLN A 139 -32.14 -6.55 27.31
C GLN A 139 -32.21 -5.74 26.01
N MET A 140 -31.43 -4.66 25.97
CA MET A 140 -31.10 -4.00 24.70
C MET A 140 -30.53 -5.08 23.79
N PRO A 141 -31.06 -5.28 22.57
CA PRO A 141 -30.50 -6.26 21.66
C PRO A 141 -29.01 -5.98 21.49
N LEU A 142 -28.16 -7.01 21.67
CA LEU A 142 -26.77 -6.90 21.24
C LEU A 142 -26.79 -6.50 19.76
N PRO A 143 -25.94 -5.55 19.32
CA PRO A 143 -25.83 -5.25 17.91
C PRO A 143 -25.44 -6.54 17.18
N SER A 144 -26.34 -7.01 16.31
CA SER A 144 -26.06 -8.12 15.40
C SER A 144 -24.72 -7.85 14.71
N PRO A 145 -23.80 -8.84 14.59
CA PRO A 145 -22.47 -8.60 14.08
C PRO A 145 -22.57 -7.97 12.68
N THR A 146 -22.28 -6.67 12.61
CA THR A 146 -22.42 -5.89 11.39
C THR A 146 -21.48 -6.47 10.36
N ALA A 147 -22.02 -6.90 9.21
CA ALA A 147 -21.24 -7.46 8.13
C ALA A 147 -20.03 -6.55 7.81
N PRO A 148 -18.83 -7.12 7.57
CA PRO A 148 -17.62 -6.32 7.37
C PRO A 148 -17.83 -5.29 6.27
N PRO A 149 -17.46 -4.01 6.50
CA PRO A 149 -17.92 -2.91 5.67
C PRO A 149 -17.34 -3.04 4.25
N ARG A 150 -18.25 -3.16 3.27
CA ARG A 150 -17.93 -3.39 1.85
C ARG A 150 -16.92 -2.36 1.34
N VAL A 151 -15.83 -2.84 0.73
CA VAL A 151 -14.80 -1.98 0.13
C VAL A 151 -15.09 -1.77 -1.36
N GLU A 152 -14.86 -0.55 -1.86
CA GLU A 152 -14.96 -0.16 -3.26
C GLU A 152 -13.65 0.44 -3.78
N VAL A 153 -13.28 0.09 -5.01
CA VAL A 153 -12.17 0.72 -5.74
C VAL A 153 -12.69 1.90 -6.54
N ARG A 154 -12.34 3.11 -6.14
CA ARG A 154 -12.64 4.36 -6.85
C ARG A 154 -11.69 4.49 -8.04
N ARG A 155 -12.15 4.08 -9.21
CA ARG A 155 -11.37 4.17 -10.46
C ARG A 155 -11.31 5.63 -10.92
N VAL A 156 -10.09 6.14 -11.08
CA VAL A 156 -9.80 7.55 -11.37
C VAL A 156 -9.26 7.73 -12.78
N TRP A 157 -9.84 8.70 -13.46
CA TRP A 157 -9.73 9.05 -14.87
C TRP A 157 -9.69 10.58 -14.99
N ALA A 158 -9.33 11.15 -16.14
CA ALA A 158 -9.24 12.61 -16.32
C ALA A 158 -10.53 13.36 -15.92
N HIS A 159 -11.71 12.78 -16.19
CA HIS A 159 -13.00 13.43 -15.94
C HIS A 159 -13.40 13.53 -14.45
N ASN A 160 -12.94 12.61 -13.58
CA ASN A 160 -13.24 12.62 -12.15
C ASN A 160 -12.01 12.93 -11.26
N PHE A 161 -10.80 12.93 -11.82
CA PHE A 161 -9.55 13.16 -11.09
C PHE A 161 -9.59 14.35 -10.16
N ASP A 162 -10.13 15.48 -10.61
CA ASP A 162 -10.12 16.72 -9.85
C ASP A 162 -11.07 16.69 -8.63
N ALA A 163 -12.13 15.88 -8.70
CA ALA A 163 -13.05 15.62 -7.58
C ALA A 163 -12.44 14.63 -6.58
N GLU A 164 -11.89 13.51 -7.06
CA GLU A 164 -11.20 12.51 -6.23
C GLU A 164 -9.96 13.12 -5.54
N ALA A 165 -9.25 14.03 -6.22
CA ALA A 165 -8.11 14.75 -5.64
C ALA A 165 -8.51 15.68 -4.49
N ARG A 166 -9.65 16.37 -4.59
CA ARG A 166 -10.22 17.17 -3.48
C ARG A 166 -10.70 16.29 -2.34
N LEU A 167 -11.32 15.14 -2.65
CA LEU A 167 -11.74 14.18 -1.64
C LEU A 167 -10.54 13.65 -0.85
N ILE A 168 -9.49 13.17 -1.54
CA ILE A 168 -8.24 12.73 -0.93
C ILE A 168 -7.66 13.83 -0.04
N GLU A 169 -7.54 15.08 -0.53
CA GLU A 169 -7.06 16.21 0.26
C GLU A 169 -7.81 16.39 1.60
N SER A 170 -9.13 16.18 1.61
CA SER A 170 -9.95 16.31 2.83
C SER A 170 -9.75 15.18 3.86
N LEU A 171 -9.24 14.02 3.43
CA LEU A 171 -9.09 12.82 4.26
C LEU A 171 -7.73 12.75 5.00
N LEU A 172 -6.68 13.38 4.46
CA LEU A 172 -5.31 13.35 5.00
C LEU A 172 -5.14 13.80 6.48
N PRO A 173 -5.97 14.67 7.06
CA PRO A 173 -5.90 14.99 8.49
C PRO A 173 -6.14 13.78 9.41
N GLY A 174 -7.00 12.84 9.00
CA GLY A 174 -7.33 11.62 9.73
C GLY A 174 -6.56 10.39 9.25
N PHE A 175 -6.56 10.15 7.93
CA PHE A 175 -5.95 8.97 7.31
C PHE A 175 -4.49 9.28 6.95
N ARG A 176 -3.58 8.92 7.87
CA ARG A 176 -2.16 9.34 7.87
C ARG A 176 -1.18 8.28 7.39
N TYR A 177 -1.63 7.05 7.17
CA TYR A 177 -0.87 6.05 6.42
C TYR A 177 -1.35 6.02 4.95
N ALA A 178 -0.45 5.62 4.06
CA ALA A 178 -0.74 5.39 2.65
C ALA A 178 -0.02 4.13 2.18
N ALA A 179 -0.76 3.09 1.79
CA ALA A 179 -0.21 1.98 1.03
C ALA A 179 -0.32 2.27 -0.47
N VAL A 180 0.73 1.96 -1.22
CA VAL A 180 0.86 2.19 -2.65
C VAL A 180 1.36 0.92 -3.33
N ASP A 181 0.87 0.69 -4.54
CA ASP A 181 1.24 -0.38 -5.46
C ASP A 181 1.12 0.19 -6.89
N THR A 182 1.93 -0.29 -7.85
CA THR A 182 1.92 0.23 -9.23
C THR A 182 1.97 -0.86 -10.30
N GLU A 183 1.14 -0.70 -11.33
CA GLU A 183 1.20 -1.53 -12.54
C GLU A 183 1.83 -0.76 -13.70
N PHE A 184 2.77 -1.42 -14.37
CA PHE A 184 3.66 -0.83 -15.38
C PHE A 184 4.05 -1.91 -16.42
N PRO A 185 4.57 -1.53 -17.61
CA PRO A 185 4.73 -2.45 -18.75
C PRO A 185 5.94 -3.40 -18.62
N GLY A 186 6.20 -3.92 -17.42
CA GLY A 186 7.23 -4.90 -17.10
C GLY A 186 8.65 -4.36 -17.14
N THR A 187 9.62 -5.24 -17.46
CA THR A 187 11.02 -4.88 -17.62
C THR A 187 11.48 -5.16 -19.06
N VAL A 188 12.11 -4.16 -19.70
CA VAL A 188 12.72 -4.30 -21.03
C VAL A 188 14.24 -4.36 -20.96
N TYR A 189 14.82 -3.96 -19.84
CA TYR A 189 16.20 -4.25 -19.44
C TYR A 189 16.17 -5.31 -18.33
N ARG A 190 16.61 -6.52 -18.66
CA ARG A 190 16.69 -7.67 -17.76
C ARG A 190 18.17 -7.97 -17.42
N PRO A 191 18.48 -8.61 -16.28
CA PRO A 191 19.84 -9.06 -15.99
C PRO A 191 20.30 -10.18 -16.94
N ALA A 192 21.61 -10.33 -17.12
CA ALA A 192 22.22 -11.41 -17.92
C ALA A 192 22.37 -12.74 -17.15
N GLY A 193 21.71 -12.86 -16.00
CA GLY A 193 21.76 -13.99 -15.08
C GLY A 193 20.71 -13.84 -13.98
N ALA A 194 20.65 -14.77 -13.03
CA ALA A 194 19.61 -14.77 -12.01
C ALA A 194 19.61 -13.50 -11.14
N ALA A 195 18.44 -12.89 -10.93
CA ALA A 195 18.33 -11.57 -10.29
C ALA A 195 18.90 -11.49 -8.86
N TYR A 196 18.94 -12.61 -8.13
CA TYR A 196 19.46 -12.66 -6.77
C TYR A 196 21.00 -12.57 -6.68
N THR A 197 21.75 -12.74 -7.78
CA THR A 197 23.21 -12.60 -7.79
C THR A 197 23.69 -11.17 -8.07
N LEU A 198 22.76 -10.25 -8.33
CA LEU A 198 23.05 -8.84 -8.59
C LEU A 198 23.46 -8.11 -7.30
N THR A 199 24.47 -7.25 -7.40
CA THR A 199 24.79 -6.28 -6.34
C THR A 199 23.71 -5.18 -6.29
N PRO A 200 23.53 -4.46 -5.16
CA PRO A 200 22.50 -3.42 -5.04
C PRO A 200 22.60 -2.33 -6.10
N GLU A 201 23.82 -1.93 -6.45
CA GLU A 201 24.09 -0.93 -7.50
C GLU A 201 23.55 -1.40 -8.86
N ARG A 202 23.71 -2.69 -9.18
CA ARG A 202 23.23 -3.27 -10.43
C ARG A 202 21.72 -3.56 -10.42
N ARG A 203 21.13 -3.87 -9.25
CA ARG A 203 19.67 -3.91 -9.07
C ARG A 203 19.07 -2.53 -9.33
N TYR A 204 19.64 -1.49 -8.71
CA TYR A 204 19.23 -0.10 -8.94
C TYR A 204 19.45 0.34 -10.39
N GLU A 205 20.57 0.01 -11.03
CA GLU A 205 20.83 0.37 -12.42
C GLU A 205 19.79 -0.21 -13.38
N LEU A 206 19.33 -1.44 -13.15
CA LEU A 206 18.26 -2.06 -13.95
C LEU A 206 16.91 -1.40 -13.69
N LEU A 207 16.56 -1.13 -12.42
CA LEU A 207 15.37 -0.36 -12.04
C LEU A 207 15.37 1.00 -12.74
N ARG A 208 16.48 1.74 -12.63
CA ARG A 208 16.70 3.06 -13.24
C ARG A 208 16.48 3.01 -14.76
N ARG A 209 17.16 2.09 -15.45
CA ARG A 209 17.05 1.89 -16.91
C ARG A 209 15.63 1.55 -17.37
N ASN A 210 14.86 0.81 -16.58
CA ASN A 210 13.47 0.49 -16.90
C ASN A 210 12.53 1.70 -16.64
N VAL A 211 12.59 2.31 -15.46
CA VAL A 211 11.72 3.45 -15.08
C VAL A 211 11.98 4.69 -15.95
N ASP A 212 13.23 4.95 -16.36
CA ASP A 212 13.58 6.01 -17.31
C ASP A 212 12.98 5.78 -18.72
N ALA A 213 12.71 4.51 -19.10
CA ALA A 213 12.36 4.10 -20.48
C ALA A 213 10.92 3.60 -20.67
N LEU A 214 10.14 3.50 -19.59
CA LEU A 214 8.79 2.92 -19.56
C LEU A 214 7.81 3.86 -18.85
N GLU A 215 6.55 3.86 -19.27
CA GLU A 215 5.51 4.71 -18.68
C GLU A 215 4.61 3.92 -17.72
N LEU A 216 4.16 4.59 -16.66
CA LEU A 216 3.25 4.04 -15.66
C LEU A 216 1.87 3.79 -16.27
N ILE A 217 1.20 2.70 -15.87
CA ILE A 217 -0.14 2.33 -16.37
C ILE A 217 -1.20 2.60 -15.28
N GLN A 218 -0.99 2.09 -14.07
CA GLN A 218 -1.86 2.35 -12.93
C GLN A 218 -1.09 2.60 -11.63
N LEU A 219 -1.72 3.32 -10.69
CA LEU A 219 -1.26 3.45 -9.30
C LEU A 219 -2.44 3.20 -8.35
N GLY A 220 -2.23 2.29 -7.41
CA GLY A 220 -3.10 2.04 -6.27
C GLY A 220 -2.79 2.98 -5.12
N LEU A 221 -3.81 3.48 -4.44
CA LEU A 221 -3.67 4.25 -3.22
C LEU A 221 -4.71 3.83 -2.19
N THR A 222 -4.25 3.22 -1.10
CA THR A 222 -5.05 2.88 0.06
C THR A 222 -4.66 3.80 1.22
N LEU A 223 -5.55 4.73 1.57
CA LEU A 223 -5.39 5.57 2.76
C LEU A 223 -5.92 4.83 3.99
N PHE A 224 -5.22 4.92 5.13
CA PHE A 224 -5.69 4.34 6.38
C PHE A 224 -5.25 5.12 7.63
N ASP A 225 -5.99 4.93 8.72
CA ASP A 225 -5.69 5.50 10.04
C ASP A 225 -4.75 4.60 10.88
N ALA A 226 -4.48 4.96 12.12
CA ALA A 226 -3.58 4.20 12.99
C ALA A 226 -4.11 2.80 13.36
N GLY A 227 -5.43 2.63 13.46
CA GLY A 227 -6.09 1.35 13.72
C GLY A 227 -6.30 0.50 12.47
N GLY A 228 -5.98 1.01 11.28
CA GLY A 228 -6.26 0.34 10.00
C GLY A 228 -7.63 0.67 9.42
N GLY A 229 -8.35 1.65 9.97
CA GLY A 229 -9.61 2.11 9.40
C GLY A 229 -9.41 2.78 8.05
N LEU A 230 -10.25 2.41 7.08
CA LEU A 230 -10.32 2.99 5.74
C LEU A 230 -11.30 4.18 5.69
N PRO A 231 -11.11 5.16 4.78
CA PRO A 231 -12.10 6.20 4.49
C PRO A 231 -13.49 5.65 4.21
N GLY A 232 -14.51 6.27 4.80
CA GLY A 232 -15.92 6.06 4.48
C GLY A 232 -16.58 7.42 4.19
N LEU A 233 -17.59 7.43 3.31
CA LEU A 233 -18.18 8.65 2.73
C LEU A 233 -19.69 8.77 3.04
N GLY A 234 -20.12 8.14 4.14
CA GLY A 234 -21.51 7.70 4.30
C GLY A 234 -21.78 6.39 3.56
N GLY A 235 -22.99 5.85 3.70
CA GLY A 235 -23.44 4.65 2.97
C GLY A 235 -22.78 3.32 3.38
N GLY A 236 -22.04 3.27 4.49
CA GLY A 236 -21.42 2.05 5.05
C GLY A 236 -20.20 1.52 4.30
N ALA A 237 -20.02 1.88 3.02
CA ALA A 237 -18.88 1.48 2.20
C ALA A 237 -17.56 2.16 2.62
N ARG A 238 -16.45 1.50 2.25
CA ARG A 238 -15.07 1.95 2.46
C ARG A 238 -14.34 2.06 1.12
N TYR A 239 -13.37 2.96 1.01
CA TYR A 239 -12.84 3.35 -0.30
C TYR A 239 -11.32 3.31 -0.39
N VAL A 240 -10.85 2.81 -1.52
CA VAL A 240 -9.46 2.89 -2.02
C VAL A 240 -9.46 3.45 -3.44
N TRP A 241 -8.32 3.93 -3.94
CA TRP A 241 -8.23 4.59 -5.25
C TRP A 241 -7.35 3.82 -6.23
N GLU A 242 -7.76 3.80 -7.50
CA GLU A 242 -6.98 3.28 -8.63
C GLU A 242 -6.88 4.37 -9.70
N PHE A 243 -5.71 4.97 -9.87
CA PHE A 243 -5.46 5.95 -10.91
C PHE A 243 -4.99 5.26 -12.19
N ASN A 244 -5.60 5.61 -13.33
CA ASN A 244 -5.27 5.06 -14.64
C ASN A 244 -4.59 6.16 -15.48
N PHE A 245 -3.37 5.93 -15.99
CA PHE A 245 -2.54 6.96 -16.62
C PHE A 245 -2.58 6.89 -18.15
N ARG A 246 -2.78 8.03 -18.83
CA ARG A 246 -2.95 8.09 -20.29
C ARG A 246 -1.65 8.01 -21.09
N GLU A 247 -0.50 8.13 -20.43
CA GLU A 247 0.81 8.23 -21.07
C GLU A 247 1.28 6.95 -21.77
N PHE A 248 0.77 5.77 -21.40
CA PHE A 248 1.19 4.51 -22.03
C PHE A 248 0.41 4.19 -23.32
N ASP A 249 1.12 4.00 -24.43
CA ASP A 249 0.58 3.60 -25.73
C ASP A 249 1.29 2.33 -26.22
N VAL A 250 0.59 1.19 -26.21
CA VAL A 250 1.11 -0.13 -26.65
C VAL A 250 1.69 -0.09 -28.06
N ARG A 251 1.20 0.80 -28.93
CA ARG A 251 1.65 0.90 -30.34
C ARG A 251 2.96 1.69 -30.50
N ARG A 252 3.42 2.38 -29.46
CA ARG A 252 4.54 3.34 -29.52
C ARG A 252 5.61 3.11 -28.46
N HIS A 253 5.21 2.70 -27.26
CA HIS A 253 6.10 2.64 -26.10
C HIS A 253 6.60 1.22 -25.88
N ARG A 254 7.87 1.11 -25.47
CA ARG A 254 8.50 -0.17 -25.17
C ARG A 254 7.78 -0.83 -24.00
N HIS A 255 7.70 -2.15 -24.03
CA HIS A 255 7.01 -2.95 -23.03
C HIS A 255 7.51 -4.40 -23.08
N ALA A 256 7.32 -5.14 -22.00
CA ALA A 256 7.39 -6.60 -21.99
C ALA A 256 6.04 -7.16 -22.47
N PRO A 257 5.96 -7.92 -23.59
CA PRO A 257 4.69 -8.39 -24.13
C PRO A 257 3.87 -9.23 -23.14
N GLU A 258 4.54 -9.99 -22.28
CA GLU A 258 3.91 -10.88 -21.31
C GLU A 258 3.16 -10.11 -20.20
N SER A 259 3.67 -8.97 -19.73
CA SER A 259 2.90 -8.12 -18.80
C SER A 259 1.75 -7.38 -19.47
N ILE A 260 1.85 -7.03 -20.76
CA ILE A 260 0.72 -6.45 -21.49
C ILE A 260 -0.38 -7.49 -21.75
N ALA A 261 -0.03 -8.76 -21.97
CA ALA A 261 -1.00 -9.85 -22.03
C ALA A 261 -1.67 -10.08 -20.66
N MET A 262 -0.89 -10.14 -19.58
CA MET A 262 -1.37 -10.26 -18.20
C MET A 262 -2.35 -9.14 -17.82
N LEU A 263 -1.97 -7.87 -18.03
CA LEU A 263 -2.79 -6.72 -17.69
C LEU A 263 -4.09 -6.64 -18.51
N ARG A 264 -4.07 -7.05 -19.80
CA ARG A 264 -5.31 -7.23 -20.57
C ARG A 264 -6.21 -8.30 -19.96
N ALA A 265 -5.66 -9.45 -19.58
CA ALA A 265 -6.42 -10.53 -18.94
C ALA A 265 -7.00 -10.12 -17.57
N LYS A 266 -6.42 -9.11 -16.91
CA LYS A 266 -6.91 -8.50 -15.66
C LYS A 266 -7.77 -7.24 -15.84
N GLY A 267 -8.20 -6.95 -17.07
CA GLY A 267 -9.20 -5.93 -17.37
C GLY A 267 -8.66 -4.52 -17.68
N VAL A 268 -7.36 -4.38 -17.97
CA VAL A 268 -6.78 -3.11 -18.43
C VAL A 268 -7.06 -2.92 -19.93
N ASP A 269 -8.10 -2.14 -20.24
CA ASP A 269 -8.29 -1.58 -21.59
C ASP A 269 -7.29 -0.43 -21.82
N PHE A 270 -6.21 -0.75 -22.52
CA PHE A 270 -5.17 0.18 -22.89
C PHE A 270 -5.64 1.33 -23.80
N ASP A 271 -6.64 1.12 -24.65
CA ASP A 271 -7.15 2.16 -25.55
C ASP A 271 -8.14 3.08 -24.83
N LEU A 272 -8.92 2.57 -23.87
CA LEU A 272 -9.69 3.40 -22.93
C LEU A 272 -8.76 4.25 -22.05
N THR A 273 -7.74 3.63 -21.46
CA THR A 273 -6.75 4.30 -20.60
C THR A 273 -6.00 5.40 -21.34
N ARG A 274 -5.55 5.15 -22.58
CA ARG A 274 -4.93 6.17 -23.44
C ARG A 274 -5.87 7.34 -23.80
N ARG A 275 -7.19 7.11 -23.88
CA ARG A 275 -8.19 8.15 -24.22
C ARG A 275 -8.68 8.95 -23.01
N HIS A 276 -8.82 8.32 -21.84
CA HIS A 276 -9.53 8.89 -20.69
C HIS A 276 -8.72 8.89 -19.38
N GLY A 277 -7.51 8.33 -19.37
CA GLY A 277 -6.63 8.32 -18.19
C GLY A 277 -6.22 9.72 -17.71
N VAL A 278 -5.87 9.80 -16.44
CA VAL A 278 -5.28 10.98 -15.80
C VAL A 278 -3.94 11.31 -16.48
N GLY A 279 -3.62 12.58 -16.69
CA GLY A 279 -2.30 12.98 -17.15
C GLY A 279 -1.27 12.95 -16.01
N ALA A 280 -0.13 12.32 -16.23
CA ALA A 280 0.99 12.34 -15.28
C ALA A 280 1.42 13.77 -14.90
N ALA A 281 1.34 14.71 -15.85
CA ALA A 281 1.61 16.14 -15.64
C ALA A 281 0.57 16.85 -14.74
N GLU A 282 -0.68 16.38 -14.71
CA GLU A 282 -1.74 16.87 -13.81
C GLU A 282 -1.63 16.21 -12.42
N PHE A 283 -1.24 14.93 -12.40
CA PHE A 283 -1.10 14.13 -11.17
C PHE A 283 0.08 14.57 -10.29
N GLY A 284 1.26 14.78 -10.86
CA GLY A 284 2.47 15.16 -10.11
C GLY A 284 2.27 16.36 -9.16
N PRO A 285 1.72 17.49 -9.62
CA PRO A 285 1.38 18.64 -8.76
C PRO A 285 0.41 18.31 -7.62
N ARG A 286 -0.60 17.44 -7.86
CA ARG A 286 -1.54 16.98 -6.82
C ARG A 286 -0.84 16.09 -5.79
N LEU A 287 -0.03 15.13 -6.22
CA LEU A 287 0.78 14.29 -5.32
C LEU A 287 1.72 15.14 -4.43
N ARG A 288 2.41 16.14 -5.00
CA ARG A 288 3.22 17.12 -4.24
C ARG A 288 2.40 17.97 -3.26
N LYS A 289 1.10 18.13 -3.48
CA LYS A 289 0.17 18.80 -2.54
C LYS A 289 -0.26 17.82 -1.43
N TRP A 290 -0.63 16.59 -1.77
CA TRP A 290 -1.03 15.56 -0.81
C TRP A 290 0.09 15.23 0.21
N VAL A 291 1.34 15.03 -0.25
CA VAL A 291 2.48 14.76 0.65
C VAL A 291 2.71 15.89 1.64
N ARG A 292 2.55 17.16 1.22
CA ARG A 292 2.61 18.32 2.13
C ARG A 292 1.42 18.36 3.10
N ALA A 293 0.21 18.07 2.63
CA ALA A 293 -1.02 18.12 3.42
C ALA A 293 -1.13 17.00 4.48
N GLY A 294 -0.54 15.82 4.24
CA GLY A 294 -0.50 14.75 5.26
C GLY A 294 -0.30 13.33 4.75
N LEU A 295 -0.25 13.11 3.43
CA LEU A 295 -0.10 11.77 2.85
C LEU A 295 1.13 11.06 3.41
N GLY A 296 0.91 9.84 3.93
CA GLY A 296 1.94 9.00 4.54
C GLY A 296 2.58 9.58 5.82
N ARG A 297 2.02 10.61 6.46
CA ARG A 297 2.60 11.26 7.66
C ARG A 297 2.98 10.28 8.77
N ALA A 298 2.27 9.17 8.94
CA ALA A 298 2.59 8.10 9.90
C ALA A 298 3.45 6.98 9.27
N GLY A 299 3.30 6.75 7.97
CA GLY A 299 4.13 5.89 7.12
C GLY A 299 3.58 5.76 5.70
N VAL A 300 4.47 5.53 4.73
CA VAL A 300 4.12 5.00 3.40
C VAL A 300 4.49 3.52 3.35
N VAL A 301 3.63 2.69 2.75
CA VAL A 301 3.72 1.23 2.76
C VAL A 301 3.71 0.71 1.32
N THR A 302 4.54 -0.30 1.03
CA THR A 302 4.70 -0.93 -0.30
C THR A 302 5.03 -2.42 -0.14
N PHE A 303 5.04 -3.22 -1.21
CA PHE A 303 5.53 -4.60 -1.20
C PHE A 303 6.56 -4.81 -2.32
N SER A 304 7.84 -5.08 -1.99
CA SER A 304 8.94 -5.09 -2.97
C SER A 304 9.11 -3.73 -3.70
N GLY A 305 8.87 -2.63 -2.98
CA GLY A 305 8.39 -1.35 -3.51
C GLY A 305 9.36 -0.49 -4.33
N GLY A 306 10.43 -1.10 -4.87
CA GLY A 306 11.48 -0.40 -5.59
C GLY A 306 10.96 0.37 -6.80
N TYR A 307 10.15 -0.30 -7.62
CA TYR A 307 9.53 0.32 -8.79
C TYR A 307 8.42 1.30 -8.38
N ASP A 308 7.60 0.99 -7.37
CA ASP A 308 6.51 1.87 -6.92
C ASP A 308 7.04 3.24 -6.46
N LEU A 309 8.08 3.26 -5.62
CA LEU A 309 8.68 4.51 -5.16
C LEU A 309 9.39 5.26 -6.30
N ALA A 310 9.97 4.53 -7.26
CA ALA A 310 10.60 5.14 -8.43
C ALA A 310 9.57 5.76 -9.40
N TYR A 311 8.45 5.10 -9.66
CA TYR A 311 7.35 5.67 -10.46
C TYR A 311 6.62 6.80 -9.71
N LEU A 312 6.41 6.68 -8.40
CA LEU A 312 5.94 7.80 -7.56
C LEU A 312 6.85 9.02 -7.73
N VAL A 313 8.18 8.85 -7.65
CA VAL A 313 9.15 9.93 -7.87
C VAL A 313 9.10 10.45 -9.31
N LYS A 314 9.03 9.57 -10.33
CA LYS A 314 8.94 9.95 -11.75
C LYS A 314 7.73 10.85 -12.00
N VAL A 315 6.55 10.43 -11.56
CA VAL A 315 5.30 11.19 -11.76
C VAL A 315 5.26 12.42 -10.85
N MET A 316 5.82 12.36 -9.63
CA MET A 316 5.88 13.51 -8.72
C MET A 316 6.69 14.67 -9.32
N PHE A 317 7.78 14.41 -10.05
CA PHE A 317 8.56 15.45 -10.73
C PHE A 317 8.10 15.72 -12.17
N GLY A 318 7.55 14.73 -12.87
CA GLY A 318 6.84 14.88 -14.14
C GLY A 318 7.66 14.51 -15.38
N GLY A 319 7.08 14.81 -16.55
CA GLY A 319 7.67 14.49 -17.85
C GLY A 319 9.06 15.10 -18.03
N GLY A 320 10.01 14.29 -18.51
CA GLY A 320 11.41 14.68 -18.67
C GLY A 320 12.30 14.41 -17.45
N TYR A 321 11.73 14.08 -16.27
CA TYR A 321 12.53 13.63 -15.13
C TYR A 321 13.36 12.37 -15.49
N ARG A 322 14.51 12.22 -14.83
CA ARG A 322 15.42 11.07 -14.96
C ARG A 322 15.80 10.58 -13.58
N MET A 323 15.82 9.28 -13.40
CA MET A 323 16.22 8.67 -12.13
C MET A 323 17.70 8.98 -11.82
N PRO A 324 18.07 9.28 -10.56
CA PRO A 324 19.44 9.66 -10.20
C PRO A 324 20.47 8.59 -10.54
N THR A 325 21.77 8.93 -10.58
CA THR A 325 22.77 8.03 -11.15
C THR A 325 23.10 6.86 -10.22
N SER A 326 23.16 7.10 -8.91
CA SER A 326 23.38 6.07 -7.88
C SER A 326 22.16 5.80 -7.00
N ALA A 327 22.14 4.63 -6.35
CA ALA A 327 21.07 4.23 -5.42
C ALA A 327 20.98 5.18 -4.21
N GLY A 328 22.12 5.70 -3.73
CA GLY A 328 22.16 6.67 -2.61
C GLY A 328 21.62 8.05 -2.98
N GLU A 329 21.83 8.53 -4.21
CA GLU A 329 21.16 9.73 -4.72
C GLU A 329 19.63 9.51 -4.80
N PHE A 330 19.19 8.35 -5.32
CA PHE A 330 17.77 8.01 -5.38
C PHE A 330 17.13 7.93 -3.99
N GLU A 331 17.79 7.30 -3.03
CA GLU A 331 17.35 7.26 -1.63
C GLU A 331 17.23 8.69 -1.06
N GLY A 332 18.21 9.56 -1.33
CA GLY A 332 18.18 10.97 -0.95
C GLY A 332 17.01 11.76 -1.56
N VAL A 333 16.76 11.57 -2.87
CA VAL A 333 15.64 12.21 -3.57
C VAL A 333 14.30 11.68 -3.08
N ALA A 334 14.13 10.37 -2.92
CA ALA A 334 12.88 9.77 -2.43
C ALA A 334 12.60 10.19 -0.97
N LYS A 335 13.62 10.27 -0.10
CA LYS A 335 13.53 10.87 1.25
C LYS A 335 13.07 12.32 1.20
N ALA A 336 13.57 13.13 0.26
CA ALA A 336 13.17 14.53 0.12
C ALA A 336 11.74 14.68 -0.45
N ALA A 337 11.42 13.95 -1.51
CA ALA A 337 10.13 13.91 -2.19
C ALA A 337 8.98 13.53 -1.23
N LEU A 338 9.23 12.53 -0.35
CA LEU A 338 8.29 12.09 0.68
C LEU A 338 8.45 12.85 2.01
N LEU A 339 9.10 14.02 2.06
CA LEU A 339 9.26 14.82 3.29
C LEU A 339 9.71 14.00 4.51
N ARG A 340 10.61 13.04 4.28
CA ARG A 340 11.16 12.07 5.25
C ARG A 340 10.08 11.29 6.03
N ARG A 341 8.99 10.86 5.38
CA ARG A 341 8.05 9.86 5.93
C ARG A 341 8.80 8.56 6.26
N ARG A 342 8.30 7.81 7.26
CA ARG A 342 8.68 6.40 7.43
C ARG A 342 8.26 5.61 6.18
N LEU A 343 9.11 4.70 5.73
CA LEU A 343 8.79 3.74 4.68
C LEU A 343 8.73 2.34 5.27
N PHE A 344 7.81 1.53 4.78
CA PHE A 344 7.66 0.14 5.19
C PHE A 344 7.52 -0.74 3.93
N ASP A 345 8.49 -1.61 3.69
CA ASP A 345 8.34 -2.67 2.70
C ASP A 345 7.84 -3.94 3.39
N VAL A 346 6.62 -4.33 3.04
CA VAL A 346 5.91 -5.49 3.61
C VAL A 346 6.62 -6.80 3.30
N LYS A 347 7.35 -6.91 2.18
CA LYS A 347 8.16 -8.08 1.82
C LYS A 347 9.35 -8.25 2.78
N GLU A 348 9.93 -7.13 3.23
CA GLU A 348 11.00 -7.15 4.24
C GLU A 348 10.49 -7.41 5.65
N MET A 349 9.35 -6.82 6.02
CA MET A 349 8.67 -7.16 7.27
C MET A 349 8.30 -8.65 7.32
N ALA A 350 7.92 -9.23 6.18
CA ALA A 350 7.64 -10.67 6.05
C ALA A 350 8.91 -11.54 6.14
N ARG A 351 10.02 -11.12 5.51
CA ARG A 351 11.34 -11.79 5.61
C ARG A 351 11.93 -11.74 7.03
N LEU A 352 11.68 -10.65 7.76
CA LEU A 352 12.13 -10.45 9.15
C LEU A 352 11.15 -11.02 10.18
N TYR A 353 10.02 -11.57 9.75
CA TYR A 353 9.06 -12.27 10.61
C TYR A 353 9.65 -13.59 11.13
N PRO A 354 9.34 -14.06 12.36
CA PRO A 354 9.95 -15.28 12.93
C PRO A 354 9.72 -16.60 12.16
N ARG A 355 8.86 -16.59 11.14
CA ARG A 355 8.58 -17.74 10.25
C ARG A 355 9.15 -17.58 8.83
N ASP A 356 9.94 -16.54 8.57
CA ASP A 356 10.55 -16.19 7.26
C ASP A 356 9.56 -16.30 6.08
N LEU A 357 8.61 -15.37 6.05
CA LEU A 357 7.46 -15.42 5.15
C LEU A 357 7.82 -14.97 3.73
N ARG A 358 8.45 -15.89 2.98
CA ARG A 358 8.83 -15.68 1.56
C ARG A 358 7.66 -15.89 0.60
N GLY A 359 7.59 -15.08 -0.45
CA GLY A 359 6.61 -15.20 -1.54
C GLY A 359 6.37 -13.87 -2.26
N GLY A 360 5.39 -13.87 -3.18
CA GLY A 360 4.74 -12.64 -3.64
C GLY A 360 3.63 -12.21 -2.68
N LEU A 361 3.05 -11.02 -2.88
CA LEU A 361 2.08 -10.40 -1.97
C LEU A 361 0.96 -11.35 -1.55
N GLU A 362 0.26 -11.97 -2.52
CA GLU A 362 -0.83 -12.92 -2.26
C GLU A 362 -0.37 -14.11 -1.40
N SER A 363 0.81 -14.69 -1.70
CA SER A 363 1.34 -15.84 -0.94
C SER A 363 1.72 -15.46 0.50
N VAL A 364 2.22 -14.24 0.73
CA VAL A 364 2.51 -13.71 2.07
C VAL A 364 1.22 -13.41 2.83
N ALA A 365 0.23 -12.81 2.17
CA ALA A 365 -1.08 -12.52 2.74
C ALA A 365 -1.81 -13.80 3.18
N VAL A 366 -1.88 -14.81 2.31
CA VAL A 366 -2.47 -16.13 2.61
C VAL A 366 -1.76 -16.79 3.81
N LYS A 367 -0.43 -16.75 3.89
CA LYS A 367 0.35 -17.27 5.03
C LYS A 367 0.09 -16.53 6.36
N LEU A 368 -0.44 -15.31 6.30
CA LEU A 368 -0.88 -14.51 7.45
C LEU A 368 -2.39 -14.59 7.72
N ASN A 369 -3.12 -15.41 6.95
CA ASN A 369 -4.58 -15.50 6.94
C ASN A 369 -5.26 -14.14 6.65
N VAL A 370 -4.68 -13.39 5.70
CA VAL A 370 -5.22 -12.14 5.16
C VAL A 370 -5.75 -12.41 3.75
N GLY A 371 -7.05 -12.19 3.55
CA GLY A 371 -7.69 -12.33 2.23
C GLY A 371 -7.80 -11.01 1.47
N ARG A 372 -7.82 -11.09 0.14
CA ARG A 372 -8.13 -9.97 -0.76
C ARG A 372 -9.60 -9.55 -0.59
N ALA A 373 -9.83 -8.29 -0.23
CA ALA A 373 -11.16 -7.80 0.17
C ALA A 373 -11.99 -7.18 -0.97
N VAL A 374 -11.37 -6.85 -2.10
CA VAL A 374 -12.02 -6.29 -3.31
C VAL A 374 -11.09 -6.51 -4.51
N GLY A 375 -11.64 -6.69 -5.72
CA GLY A 375 -10.86 -6.83 -6.95
C GLY A 375 -10.03 -8.12 -7.03
N GLU A 376 -9.14 -8.18 -8.03
CA GLU A 376 -8.22 -9.30 -8.25
C GLU A 376 -6.75 -8.91 -8.07
N ALA A 377 -5.86 -9.90 -8.06
CA ALA A 377 -4.41 -9.68 -8.17
C ALA A 377 -4.03 -9.11 -9.54
N HIS A 378 -3.04 -8.22 -9.54
CA HIS A 378 -2.63 -7.38 -10.68
C HIS A 378 -3.69 -6.34 -11.06
N GLN A 379 -4.24 -5.69 -10.03
CA GLN A 379 -5.06 -4.49 -10.12
C GLN A 379 -4.61 -3.56 -9.00
N ALA A 380 -3.88 -2.48 -9.34
CA ALA A 380 -3.11 -1.73 -8.35
C ALA A 380 -3.94 -1.23 -7.15
N GLY A 381 -5.21 -0.84 -7.33
CA GLY A 381 -6.10 -0.45 -6.22
C GLY A 381 -6.49 -1.59 -5.27
N SER A 382 -6.51 -2.83 -5.77
CA SER A 382 -6.70 -4.06 -4.97
C SER A 382 -5.39 -4.45 -4.26
N ASP A 383 -4.26 -4.42 -4.97
CA ASP A 383 -2.95 -4.80 -4.43
C ASP A 383 -2.41 -3.79 -3.40
N SER A 384 -2.71 -2.49 -3.54
CA SER A 384 -2.42 -1.50 -2.49
C SER A 384 -3.23 -1.75 -1.20
N LEU A 385 -4.45 -2.31 -1.32
CA LEU A 385 -5.26 -2.71 -0.17
C LEU A 385 -4.75 -4.01 0.46
N LEU A 386 -4.36 -5.00 -0.34
CA LEU A 386 -3.79 -6.24 0.19
C LEU A 386 -2.45 -5.97 0.89
N THR A 387 -1.62 -5.08 0.34
CA THR A 387 -0.41 -4.53 0.96
C THR A 387 -0.74 -3.86 2.30
N CYS A 388 -1.78 -3.03 2.37
CA CYS A 388 -2.25 -2.41 3.61
C CYS A 388 -2.65 -3.44 4.68
N HIS A 389 -3.50 -4.42 4.34
CA HIS A 389 -3.93 -5.44 5.30
C HIS A 389 -2.78 -6.35 5.76
N THR A 390 -1.85 -6.70 4.85
CA THR A 390 -0.66 -7.51 5.16
C THR A 390 0.30 -6.76 6.09
N PHE A 391 0.52 -5.46 5.84
CA PHE A 391 1.26 -4.58 6.76
C PHE A 391 0.63 -4.55 8.15
N LEU A 392 -0.69 -4.30 8.23
CA LEU A 392 -1.42 -4.24 9.49
C LEU A 392 -1.30 -5.55 10.27
N LYS A 393 -1.34 -6.71 9.59
CA LYS A 393 -1.23 -8.03 10.24
C LYS A 393 0.19 -8.34 10.72
N LEU A 394 1.22 -7.98 9.97
CA LEU A 394 2.62 -8.09 10.43
C LEU A 394 2.89 -7.15 11.62
N ARG A 395 2.35 -5.93 11.58
CA ARG A 395 2.42 -4.97 12.68
C ARG A 395 1.72 -5.50 13.94
N GLU A 396 0.51 -6.01 13.83
CA GLU A 396 -0.23 -6.59 14.96
C GLU A 396 0.48 -7.82 15.56
N SER A 397 1.05 -8.70 14.73
CA SER A 397 1.53 -10.02 15.19
C SER A 397 3.03 -10.13 15.47
N TYR A 398 3.85 -9.10 15.17
CA TYR A 398 5.28 -9.10 15.49
C TYR A 398 5.97 -7.73 15.54
N PHE A 399 5.52 -6.73 14.76
CA PHE A 399 6.05 -5.36 14.85
C PHE A 399 5.10 -4.46 15.66
N ASP A 400 4.75 -4.96 16.85
CA ASP A 400 3.69 -4.51 17.75
C ASP A 400 4.07 -3.31 18.65
N ASP A 401 5.36 -2.96 18.69
CA ASP A 401 5.88 -1.76 19.34
C ASP A 401 6.66 -0.87 18.37
N ASP A 402 6.81 0.42 18.73
CA ASP A 402 7.48 1.41 17.88
C ASP A 402 9.00 1.15 17.72
N ASP A 403 9.67 0.39 18.61
CA ASP A 403 11.09 0.05 18.47
C ASP A 403 11.30 -1.03 17.40
N LYS A 404 10.48 -2.09 17.42
CA LYS A 404 10.45 -3.11 16.36
C LYS A 404 10.03 -2.48 15.03
N LEU A 405 9.00 -1.63 15.05
CA LEU A 405 8.54 -0.93 13.85
C LEU A 405 9.58 0.07 13.32
N ALA A 406 10.35 0.74 14.18
CA ALA A 406 11.44 1.63 13.76
C ALA A 406 12.60 0.87 13.10
N ARG A 407 12.90 -0.37 13.53
CA ARG A 407 13.93 -1.22 12.88
C ARG A 407 13.60 -1.60 11.44
N VAL A 408 12.32 -1.61 11.07
CA VAL A 408 11.84 -1.84 9.68
C VAL A 408 11.37 -0.57 8.98
N ALA A 409 11.48 0.60 9.62
CA ALA A 409 11.15 1.90 9.04
C ALA A 409 12.32 2.43 8.18
N GLY A 410 12.56 1.82 7.02
CA GLY A 410 13.74 2.06 6.18
C GLY A 410 13.49 1.88 4.69
N PHE A 411 14.53 2.09 3.87
CA PHE A 411 14.45 1.90 2.42
C PHE A 411 14.69 0.45 2.02
N LEU A 412 13.72 -0.07 1.25
CA LEU A 412 13.89 -0.97 0.10
C LEU A 412 15.22 -1.75 0.04
N THR A 413 15.33 -2.87 0.76
CA THR A 413 16.51 -3.76 0.69
C THR A 413 16.81 -4.22 -0.74
N ASP A 414 15.77 -4.53 -1.53
CA ASP A 414 15.83 -4.88 -2.95
C ASP A 414 16.62 -3.85 -3.80
N VAL A 415 16.77 -2.60 -3.32
CA VAL A 415 17.43 -1.49 -4.04
C VAL A 415 18.67 -0.96 -3.31
N THR A 416 18.66 -0.87 -1.97
CA THR A 416 19.68 -0.15 -1.17
C THR A 416 20.40 -1.02 -0.13
N ALA A 417 20.10 -2.31 0.02
CA ALA A 417 20.82 -3.21 0.93
C ALA A 417 21.48 -4.38 0.19
N CYS A 418 22.65 -4.80 0.70
CA CYS A 418 23.47 -5.88 0.15
C CYS A 418 22.76 -7.25 0.20
#